data_AF-A0A7C6SKR8-F1
#
_entry.id   AF-A0A7C6SKR8-F1
#
_cell.length_a   1.000
_cell.length_b   1.000
_cell.length_c   1.000
_cell.angle_alpha   90.00
_cell.angle_beta   90.00
_cell.angle_gamma   90.00
#
_symmetry.space_group_name_H-M   'P 1'
#
loop_
_entity.id
_entity.type
_entity.pdbx_description
1 polymer ?
#
loop_
_entity_poly.entity_id
_entity_poly.type
_entity_poly.pdbx_seq_one_letter_code
_entity_poly.pdbx_strand_id
1 'polypeptide(L)'
;MFSRVREYINQYKMIEKGDRVAVGVSGGADSVCLLHMLSEIGKDMDINLLVVHINHGIRGEEAKLDEEYVEGLAYGLKLECICFHEDVPAIAKAENLSEEEAGRNVRYQSFFRVALDKNCNKIAVAHNKNDIAETILFNLFRGTGIKGLS
;
A
#
# COMPACT_ATOMS: atom_id res chain seq x y z
N MET A 1 15.83 -4.85 15.08
CA MET A 1 14.64 -5.00 14.20
C MET A 1 14.93 -4.48 12.80
N PHE A 2 15.29 -3.20 12.63
CA PHE A 2 15.68 -2.61 11.34
C PHE A 2 16.78 -3.37 10.58
N SER A 3 17.82 -3.85 11.28
CA SER A 3 18.90 -4.64 10.67
C SER A 3 18.40 -5.92 10.01
N ARG A 4 17.54 -6.68 10.69
CA ARG A 4 16.97 -7.93 10.18
C ARG A 4 16.02 -7.69 9.01
N VAL A 5 15.23 -6.61 9.03
CA VAL A 5 14.35 -6.23 7.90
C VAL A 5 15.19 -5.81 6.71
N ARG A 6 16.25 -5.02 6.91
CA ARG A 6 17.19 -4.60 5.87
C ARG A 6 17.92 -5.79 5.26
N GLU A 7 18.39 -6.73 6.07
CA GLU A 7 18.98 -7.99 5.60
C GLU A 7 18.00 -8.77 4.73
N TYR A 8 16.74 -8.86 5.13
CA TYR A 8 15.70 -9.54 4.35
C TYR A 8 15.42 -8.83 3.02
N ILE A 9 15.26 -7.50 3.04
CA ILE A 9 15.10 -6.67 1.83
C ILE A 9 16.25 -6.92 0.86
N ASN A 10 17.49 -6.93 1.35
CA ASN A 10 18.69 -7.14 0.54
C ASN A 10 18.80 -8.58 0.03
N GLN A 11 18.54 -9.58 0.88
CA GLN A 11 18.63 -11.00 0.55
C GLN A 11 17.68 -11.35 -0.60
N TYR A 12 16.45 -10.84 -0.56
CA TYR A 12 15.43 -11.14 -1.56
C TYR A 12 15.28 -10.04 -2.63
N LYS A 13 16.15 -9.02 -2.61
CA LYS A 13 16.12 -7.87 -3.52
C LYS A 13 14.72 -7.26 -3.65
N MET A 14 14.06 -7.07 -2.50
CA MET A 14 12.67 -6.61 -2.45
C MET A 14 12.56 -5.14 -2.87
N ILE A 15 13.55 -4.34 -2.48
CA ILE A 15 13.65 -2.90 -2.77
C ILE A 15 15.10 -2.60 -3.16
N GLU A 16 15.27 -1.86 -4.24
CA GLU A 16 16.57 -1.44 -4.77
C GLU A 16 16.68 0.10 -4.81
N LYS A 17 17.91 0.60 -4.97
CA LYS A 17 18.15 2.04 -5.05
C LYS A 17 17.40 2.66 -6.24
N GLY A 18 16.74 3.80 -6.01
CA GLY A 18 15.94 4.51 -7.01
C GLY A 18 14.51 3.98 -7.17
N ASP A 19 14.11 2.95 -6.42
CA ASP A 19 12.73 2.49 -6.42
C ASP A 19 11.77 3.56 -5.91
N ARG A 20 10.57 3.58 -6.49
CA ARG A 20 9.43 4.32 -5.96
C ARG A 20 8.38 3.33 -5.46
N VAL A 21 8.13 3.36 -4.16
CA VAL A 21 7.31 2.36 -3.47
C VAL A 21 5.98 2.99 -3.02
N ALA A 22 4.86 2.42 -3.48
CA ALA A 22 3.55 2.72 -2.92
C ALA A 22 3.35 1.90 -1.64
N VAL A 23 3.14 2.57 -0.51
CA VAL A 23 2.98 1.94 0.80
C VAL A 23 1.52 2.04 1.24
N GLY A 24 0.85 0.90 1.38
CA GLY A 24 -0.52 0.82 1.88
C GLY A 24 -0.58 1.03 3.39
N VAL A 25 -1.29 2.07 3.84
CA VAL A 25 -1.39 2.44 5.26
C VAL A 25 -2.85 2.54 5.66
N SER A 26 -3.32 1.64 6.53
CA SER A 26 -4.70 1.63 7.01
C SER A 26 -4.94 2.47 8.26
N GLY A 27 -3.88 2.96 8.90
CA GLY A 27 -3.92 3.59 10.23
C GLY A 27 -3.65 2.60 11.36
N GLY A 28 -3.75 1.29 11.10
CA GLY A 28 -3.43 0.24 12.06
C GLY A 28 -1.91 0.11 12.35
N ALA A 29 -1.58 -0.39 13.55
CA ALA A 29 -0.22 -0.47 14.07
C ALA A 29 0.79 -1.14 13.12
N ASP A 30 0.38 -2.23 12.44
CA ASP A 30 1.26 -2.97 11.52
C ASP A 30 1.64 -2.13 10.29
N SER A 31 0.65 -1.42 9.72
CA SER A 31 0.85 -0.58 8.54
C SER A 31 1.64 0.69 8.84
N VAL A 32 1.42 1.28 10.03
CA VAL A 32 2.19 2.41 10.54
C VAL A 32 3.64 1.99 10.81
N CYS A 33 3.85 0.83 11.41
CA CYS A 33 5.19 0.27 11.64
C CYS A 33 5.93 0.05 10.32
N LEU A 34 5.26 -0.53 9.31
CA LEU A 34 5.82 -0.71 7.97
C LEU A 34 6.26 0.63 7.36
N LEU A 35 5.40 1.65 7.41
CA LEU A 35 5.73 2.98 6.87
C LEU A 35 6.97 3.58 7.55
N HIS A 36 7.03 3.54 8.89
CA HIS A 36 8.19 4.05 9.62
C HIS A 36 9.46 3.26 9.30
N MET A 37 9.37 1.93 9.20
CA MET A 37 10.52 1.10 8.84
C MET A 37 11.05 1.43 7.45
N LEU A 38 10.17 1.51 6.45
CA LEU A 38 10.57 1.86 5.09
C LEU A 38 11.07 3.29 4.99
N SER A 39 10.48 4.25 5.72
CA SER A 39 10.94 5.64 5.74
C SER A 39 12.36 5.75 6.29
N GLU A 40 12.69 5.00 7.34
CA GLU A 40 14.03 5.00 7.91
C GLU A 40 15.03 4.26 7.02
N ILE A 41 14.69 3.08 6.52
CA ILE A 41 15.56 2.31 5.61
C ILE A 41 15.78 3.08 4.30
N GLY A 42 14.75 3.78 3.83
CA GLY A 42 14.77 4.48 2.56
C GLY A 42 15.70 5.67 2.47
N LYS A 43 15.98 6.33 3.61
CA LYS A 43 16.98 7.42 3.68
C LYS A 43 18.36 6.98 3.21
N ASP A 44 18.75 5.74 3.52
CA ASP A 44 20.05 5.18 3.16
C ASP A 44 20.08 4.65 1.73
N MET A 45 18.92 4.29 1.17
CA MET A 45 18.80 3.57 -0.11
C MET A 45 18.35 4.45 -1.28
N ASP A 46 18.09 5.75 -1.05
CA ASP A 46 17.61 6.68 -2.09
C ASP A 46 16.35 6.14 -2.79
N ILE A 47 15.37 5.72 -1.97
CA ILE A 47 14.06 5.26 -2.43
C ILE A 47 13.01 6.33 -2.13
N ASN A 48 12.01 6.43 -3.00
CA ASN A 48 10.91 7.37 -2.85
C ASN A 48 9.67 6.62 -2.36
N LEU A 49 9.13 7.04 -1.21
CA LEU A 49 7.89 6.46 -0.70
C LEU A 49 6.70 7.33 -1.05
N LEU A 50 5.57 6.68 -1.35
CA LEU A 50 4.27 7.32 -1.51
C LEU A 50 3.26 6.54 -0.67
N VAL A 51 2.55 7.24 0.21
CA VAL A 51 1.54 6.65 1.08
C VAL A 51 0.24 6.52 0.30
N VAL A 52 -0.41 5.36 0.41
CA VAL A 52 -1.74 5.11 -0.14
C VAL A 52 -2.65 4.66 1.00
N HIS A 53 -3.68 5.47 1.27
CA HIS A 53 -4.75 5.14 2.20
C HIS A 53 -6.04 4.83 1.43
N ILE A 54 -6.84 3.90 1.94
CA ILE A 54 -8.11 3.51 1.31
C ILE A 54 -9.18 3.48 2.37
N ASN A 55 -10.04 4.48 2.32
CA ASN A 55 -11.25 4.58 3.11
C ASN A 55 -12.36 3.77 2.43
N HIS A 56 -12.75 2.66 3.04
CA HIS A 56 -13.71 1.70 2.49
C HIS A 56 -15.19 2.11 2.71
N GLY A 57 -15.44 3.27 3.33
CA GLY A 57 -16.81 3.78 3.54
C GLY A 57 -17.63 3.00 4.58
N ILE A 58 -17.03 2.06 5.32
CA ILE A 58 -17.74 1.14 6.23
C ILE A 58 -17.99 1.77 7.61
N ARG A 59 -17.03 2.55 8.14
CA ARG A 59 -17.01 2.97 9.56
C ARG A 59 -17.30 4.45 9.81
N GLY A 60 -17.87 5.14 8.82
CA GLY A 60 -18.27 6.55 8.95
C GLY A 60 -17.16 7.44 9.53
N GLU A 61 -17.44 8.08 10.68
CA GLU A 61 -16.50 8.97 11.38
C GLU A 61 -15.17 8.30 11.76
N GLU A 62 -15.16 7.02 12.13
CA GLU A 62 -13.89 6.34 12.48
C GLU A 62 -12.97 6.22 11.25
N ALA A 63 -13.53 5.96 10.07
CA ALA A 63 -12.75 5.88 8.84
C ALA A 63 -12.17 7.25 8.45
N LYS A 64 -12.88 8.33 8.74
CA LYS A 64 -12.38 9.70 8.55
C LYS A 64 -11.24 10.02 9.52
N LEU A 65 -11.34 9.60 10.78
CA LEU A 65 -10.25 9.77 11.75
C LEU A 65 -9.00 8.98 11.37
N ASP A 66 -9.16 7.75 10.86
CA ASP A 66 -8.05 6.95 10.34
C ASP A 66 -7.36 7.65 9.17
N GLU A 67 -8.13 8.24 8.26
CA GLU A 67 -7.62 9.00 7.12
C GLU A 67 -6.84 10.26 7.55
N GLU A 68 -7.43 11.10 8.41
CA GLU A 68 -6.78 12.30 8.96
C GLU A 68 -5.47 11.95 9.69
N TYR A 69 -5.47 10.83 10.42
CA TYR A 69 -4.29 10.32 11.09
C TYR A 69 -3.19 9.91 10.10
N VAL A 70 -3.55 9.18 9.03
CA VAL A 70 -2.59 8.74 8.01
C VAL A 70 -2.04 9.92 7.20
N GLU A 71 -2.87 10.90 6.87
CA GLU A 71 -2.42 12.14 6.23
C GLU A 71 -1.43 12.92 7.11
N GLY A 72 -1.75 13.07 8.40
CA GLY A 72 -0.86 13.71 9.37
C GLY A 72 0.47 12.97 9.52
N LEU A 73 0.42 11.63 9.53
CA LEU A 73 1.61 10.79 9.58
C LEU A 73 2.50 10.95 8.34
N ALA A 74 1.90 10.92 7.14
CA ALA A 74 2.62 11.11 5.88
C ALA A 74 3.24 12.52 5.81
N TYR A 75 2.49 13.55 6.23
CA TYR A 75 2.98 14.92 6.32
C TYR A 75 4.18 15.05 7.25
N GLY A 76 4.12 14.47 8.45
CA GLY A 76 5.22 14.47 9.42
C GLY A 76 6.49 13.79 8.89
N LEU A 77 6.34 12.78 8.03
CA LEU A 77 7.43 12.09 7.35
C LEU A 77 7.87 12.74 6.03
N LYS A 78 7.22 13.85 5.62
CA LYS A 78 7.42 14.55 4.34
C LYS A 78 7.19 13.65 3.12
N LEU A 79 6.18 12.80 3.19
CA LEU A 79 5.79 11.88 2.12
C LEU A 79 4.51 12.36 1.42
N GLU A 80 4.42 12.10 0.11
CA GLU A 80 3.17 12.25 -0.63
C GLU A 80 2.15 11.22 -0.12
N CYS A 81 0.91 11.64 0.09
CA CYS A 81 -0.21 10.78 0.48
C CYS A 81 -1.32 10.85 -0.56
N ILE A 82 -1.87 9.69 -0.92
CA ILE A 82 -3.05 9.56 -1.79
C ILE A 82 -4.10 8.78 -1.03
N CYS A 83 -5.25 9.39 -0.81
CA CYS A 83 -6.41 8.78 -0.15
C CYS A 83 -7.47 8.43 -1.21
N PHE A 84 -7.96 7.19 -1.17
CA PHE A 84 -9.12 6.75 -1.93
C PHE A 84 -10.32 6.65 -1.01
N HIS A 85 -11.50 7.02 -1.51
CA HIS A 85 -12.78 6.88 -0.82
C HIS A 85 -13.70 6.06 -1.70
N GLU A 86 -14.03 4.87 -1.23
CA GLU A 86 -14.80 3.89 -2.01
C GLU A 86 -15.92 3.35 -1.12
N ASP A 87 -17.14 3.31 -1.64
CA ASP A 87 -18.29 2.74 -0.92
C ASP A 87 -18.30 1.22 -1.11
N VAL A 88 -17.49 0.53 -0.33
CA VAL A 88 -17.33 -0.93 -0.42
C VAL A 88 -18.66 -1.68 -0.17
N PRO A 89 -19.52 -1.28 0.80
CA PRO A 89 -20.84 -1.88 0.93
C PRO A 89 -21.70 -1.77 -0.33
N ALA A 90 -21.69 -0.61 -1.00
CA ALA A 90 -22.42 -0.44 -2.26
C ALA A 90 -21.82 -1.29 -3.39
N ILE A 91 -20.49 -1.34 -3.50
CA ILE A 91 -19.78 -2.15 -4.51
C ILE A 91 -20.07 -3.65 -4.30
N ALA A 92 -19.97 -4.13 -3.06
CA ALA A 92 -20.25 -5.52 -2.71
C ALA A 92 -21.67 -5.92 -3.12
N LYS A 93 -22.66 -5.05 -2.86
CA LYS A 93 -24.05 -5.26 -3.26
C LYS A 93 -24.24 -5.25 -4.78
N ALA A 94 -23.57 -4.35 -5.49
CA ALA A 94 -23.68 -4.23 -6.95
C ALA A 94 -23.04 -5.41 -7.68
N GLU A 95 -21.92 -5.91 -7.18
CA GLU A 95 -21.15 -7.00 -7.79
C GLU A 95 -21.51 -8.39 -7.23
N ASN A 96 -22.44 -8.45 -6.27
CA ASN A 96 -22.85 -9.69 -5.59
C ASN A 96 -21.65 -10.43 -4.94
N LEU A 97 -20.77 -9.66 -4.31
CA LEU A 97 -19.59 -10.11 -3.57
C LEU A 97 -19.80 -9.94 -2.06
N SER A 98 -18.97 -10.60 -1.25
CA SER A 98 -18.83 -10.20 0.15
C SER A 98 -18.15 -8.83 0.26
N GLU A 99 -18.41 -8.07 1.35
CA GLU A 99 -17.73 -6.80 1.63
C GLU A 99 -16.20 -6.97 1.73
N GLU A 100 -15.76 -8.14 2.20
CA GLU A 100 -14.35 -8.49 2.27
C GLU A 100 -13.71 -8.63 0.88
N GLU A 101 -14.34 -9.37 -0.03
CA GLU A 101 -13.88 -9.52 -1.41
C GLU A 101 -13.91 -8.19 -2.17
N ALA A 102 -14.99 -7.41 -2.02
CA ALA A 102 -15.11 -6.09 -2.62
C ALA A 102 -14.01 -5.14 -2.10
N GLY A 103 -13.77 -5.14 -0.79
CA GLY A 103 -12.70 -4.33 -0.18
C GLY A 103 -11.31 -4.75 -0.66
N ARG A 104 -11.07 -6.05 -0.84
CA ARG A 104 -9.83 -6.57 -1.41
C ARG A 104 -9.65 -6.14 -2.87
N ASN A 105 -10.70 -6.21 -3.69
CA ASN A 105 -10.68 -5.76 -5.09
C ASN A 105 -10.38 -4.26 -5.19
N VAL A 106 -11.11 -3.44 -4.44
CA VAL A 106 -10.90 -1.99 -4.34
C VAL A 106 -9.46 -1.67 -3.96
N ARG A 107 -8.91 -2.42 -2.98
CA ARG A 107 -7.54 -2.23 -2.53
C ARG A 107 -6.52 -2.44 -3.65
N TYR A 108 -6.59 -3.56 -4.37
CA TYR A 108 -5.66 -3.81 -5.48
C TYR A 108 -5.83 -2.79 -6.59
N GLN A 109 -7.06 -2.53 -7.02
CA GLN A 109 -7.33 -1.56 -8.08
C GLN A 109 -6.75 -0.18 -7.75
N SER A 110 -6.92 0.27 -6.50
CA SER A 110 -6.35 1.52 -6.02
C SER A 110 -4.82 1.51 -6.05
N PHE A 111 -4.18 0.44 -5.55
CA PHE A 111 -2.71 0.33 -5.58
C PHE A 111 -2.17 0.28 -7.01
N PHE A 112 -2.79 -0.49 -7.91
CA PHE A 112 -2.39 -0.55 -9.32
C PHE A 112 -2.53 0.80 -10.01
N ARG A 113 -3.64 1.49 -9.78
CA ARG A 113 -3.88 2.83 -10.31
C ARG A 113 -2.79 3.80 -9.87
N VAL A 114 -2.50 3.84 -8.56
CA VAL A 114 -1.40 4.66 -8.05
C VAL A 114 -0.06 4.26 -8.64
N ALA A 115 0.23 2.96 -8.70
CA ALA A 115 1.50 2.48 -9.21
C ALA A 115 1.74 2.90 -10.67
N LEU A 116 0.69 2.86 -11.50
CA LEU A 116 0.74 3.36 -12.88
C LEU A 116 0.86 4.89 -12.93
N ASP A 117 -0.06 5.61 -12.28
CA ASP A 117 -0.16 7.08 -12.37
C ASP A 117 1.06 7.78 -11.78
N LYS A 118 1.66 7.18 -10.74
CA LYS A 118 2.79 7.73 -10.00
C LYS A 118 4.11 7.03 -10.33
N ASN A 119 4.13 6.11 -11.29
CA ASN A 119 5.32 5.32 -11.64
C ASN A 119 5.96 4.64 -10.41
N CYS A 120 5.13 4.14 -9.47
CA CYS A 120 5.63 3.29 -8.40
C CYS A 120 5.91 1.91 -8.98
N ASN A 121 7.14 1.44 -8.85
CA ASN A 121 7.57 0.15 -9.36
C ASN A 121 7.55 -0.94 -8.29
N LYS A 122 7.04 -0.65 -7.09
CA LYS A 122 6.83 -1.58 -5.98
C LYS A 122 5.59 -1.16 -5.18
N ILE A 123 4.92 -2.14 -4.58
CA ILE A 123 3.84 -1.94 -3.61
C ILE A 123 4.24 -2.67 -2.32
N ALA A 124 4.08 -2.01 -1.17
CA ALA A 124 4.34 -2.57 0.14
C ALA A 124 3.08 -2.47 1.01
N VAL A 125 2.65 -3.60 1.57
CA VAL A 125 1.47 -3.69 2.44
C VAL A 125 1.82 -4.45 3.71
N ALA A 126 1.28 -4.02 4.85
CA ALA A 126 1.39 -4.77 6.10
C ALA A 126 0.22 -5.75 6.23
N HIS A 127 0.49 -6.95 6.76
CA HIS A 127 -0.46 -8.06 6.89
C HIS A 127 -1.89 -7.60 7.17
N ASN A 128 -2.81 -7.91 6.26
CA ASN A 128 -4.23 -7.86 6.58
C ASN A 128 -4.58 -9.18 7.28
N LYS A 129 -5.35 -9.11 8.36
CA LYS A 129 -5.65 -10.26 9.24
C LYS A 129 -6.33 -11.44 8.52
N ASN A 130 -6.84 -11.21 7.31
CA ASN A 130 -7.50 -12.22 6.46
C ASN A 130 -6.74 -12.55 5.16
N ASP A 131 -5.65 -11.84 4.83
CA ASP A 131 -4.90 -12.10 3.61
C ASP A 131 -3.74 -13.05 3.92
N ILE A 132 -3.85 -14.29 3.46
CA ILE A 132 -2.71 -15.21 3.33
C ILE A 132 -1.65 -14.50 2.49
N ALA A 133 -0.60 -14.01 3.15
CA ALA A 133 0.71 -13.67 2.62
C ALA A 133 0.75 -13.14 1.17
N GLU A 134 0.07 -12.04 0.85
CA GLU A 134 0.29 -11.35 -0.41
C GLU A 134 1.30 -10.22 -0.24
N THR A 135 2.58 -10.60 -0.27
CA THR A 135 3.62 -9.66 -0.72
C THR A 135 3.47 -9.52 -2.23
N ILE A 136 2.61 -8.60 -2.67
CA ILE A 136 2.52 -8.25 -4.08
C ILE A 136 3.71 -7.34 -4.42
N LEU A 137 4.78 -7.94 -4.93
CA LEU A 137 5.92 -7.22 -5.50
C LEU A 137 5.70 -7.09 -7.03
N PHE A 138 4.93 -6.09 -7.49
CA PHE A 138 4.79 -5.84 -8.92
C PHE A 138 6.04 -5.15 -9.48
N ASN A 139 6.87 -5.87 -10.24
CA ASN A 139 7.87 -5.25 -11.12
C ASN A 139 7.16 -4.59 -12.31
N LEU A 140 6.58 -3.40 -12.12
CA LEU A 140 5.74 -2.74 -13.12
C LEU A 140 6.51 -2.24 -14.37
N PHE A 141 7.85 -2.24 -14.33
CA PHE A 141 8.69 -1.80 -15.46
C PHE A 141 9.83 -2.78 -15.77
N ARG A 142 9.49 -3.92 -16.36
CA ARG A 142 10.32 -4.52 -17.42
C ARG A 142 9.37 -4.98 -18.52
N GLY A 143 9.39 -4.27 -19.63
CA GLY A 143 8.41 -4.43 -20.71
C GLY A 143 8.15 -5.87 -21.11
N THR A 144 7.00 -6.39 -20.71
CA THR A 144 6.26 -7.47 -21.37
C THR A 144 4.78 -7.24 -21.10
N GLY A 145 3.96 -7.26 -22.16
CA GLY A 145 2.55 -6.90 -22.10
C GLY A 145 1.68 -7.88 -21.32
N ILE A 146 0.44 -7.43 -21.12
CA ILE A 146 -0.85 -8.04 -20.66
C ILE A 146 -0.98 -9.57 -20.79
N LYS A 147 -0.04 -10.37 -20.30
CA LYS A 147 -0.06 -11.85 -20.39
C LYS A 147 0.30 -12.56 -19.08
N GLY A 148 0.32 -11.83 -17.96
CA GLY A 148 0.66 -12.38 -16.64
C GLY A 148 -0.52 -12.55 -15.67
N LEU A 149 -1.76 -12.30 -16.10
CA LEU A 149 -2.95 -12.53 -15.29
C LEU A 149 -3.63 -13.81 -15.78
N SER A 150 -3.16 -14.96 -15.27
CA SER A 150 -3.83 -16.26 -15.32
C SER A 150 -3.46 -17.05 -14.08
#